data_AF-A0A074TPP7-F1
#
_entry.id   AF-A0A074TPP7-F1
#
_cell.length_a   1.000
_cell.length_b   1.000
_cell.length_c   1.000
_cell.angle_alpha   90.00
_cell.angle_beta   90.00
_cell.angle_gamma   90.00
#
_symmetry.space_group_name_H-M   'P 1'
#
loop_
_entity.id
_entity.type
_entity.pdbx_description
1 polymer ?
#
loop_
_entity_poly.entity_id
_entity_poly.type
_entity_poly.pdbx_seq_one_letter_code
_entity_poly.pdbx_strand_id
1 'polypeptide(L)'
;MPDLTRSELDAIHADHAKIFTRQWFTRLFSGQLPPGDTFWAGNYGPALFAVPVLVLVALFTALASPGHLSPLFGSAAIIAAIYRGAILLGLIRSVRRAGPGPRIWHALGIAWTLLETGLLLWVGLRLLVG
;
A
#
# COMPACT_ATOMS: atom_id res chain seq x y z
N MET A 1 2.87 -25.50 20.76
CA MET A 1 3.73 -24.35 20.38
C MET A 1 4.53 -23.98 21.62
N PRO A 2 5.85 -23.77 21.53
CA PRO A 2 6.59 -23.26 22.69
C PRO A 2 6.07 -21.88 23.06
N ASP A 3 5.87 -21.64 24.36
CA ASP A 3 5.48 -20.33 24.87
C ASP A 3 6.63 -19.35 24.65
N LEU A 4 6.33 -18.21 24.01
CA LEU A 4 7.29 -17.14 23.79
C LEU A 4 7.69 -16.53 25.12
N THR A 5 8.99 -16.29 25.30
CA THR A 5 9.51 -15.57 26.46
C THR A 5 9.07 -14.10 26.42
N ARG A 6 9.01 -13.45 27.58
CA ARG A 6 8.69 -12.01 27.66
C ARG A 6 9.64 -11.15 26.82
N SER A 7 10.93 -11.50 26.78
CA SER A 7 11.93 -10.81 25.95
C SER A 7 11.65 -10.94 24.46
N GLU A 8 11.15 -12.08 23.99
CA GLU A 8 10.77 -12.25 22.57
C GLU A 8 9.51 -11.45 22.22
N LEU A 9 8.53 -11.40 23.14
CA LEU A 9 7.35 -10.54 23.01
C LEU A 9 7.72 -9.05 22.93
N ASP A 10 8.62 -8.59 23.79
CA ASP A 10 9.07 -7.20 23.81
C ASP A 10 9.83 -6.82 22.53
N ALA A 11 10.66 -7.75 22.01
CA ALA A 11 11.35 -7.55 20.73
C ALA A 11 10.37 -7.44 19.55
N ILE A 12 9.34 -8.29 19.51
CA ILE A 12 8.29 -8.24 18.49
C ILE A 12 7.54 -6.91 18.55
N HIS A 13 7.15 -6.46 19.75
CA HIS A 13 6.48 -5.17 19.93
C HIS A 13 7.36 -4.00 19.48
N ALA A 14 8.65 -4.02 19.80
CA ALA A 14 9.59 -2.99 19.39
C ALA A 14 9.76 -2.92 17.87
N ASP A 15 9.70 -4.05 17.17
CA ASP A 15 9.75 -4.09 15.71
C ASP A 15 8.43 -3.64 15.06
N HIS A 16 7.29 -4.02 15.63
CA HIS A 16 5.99 -3.56 15.14
C HIS A 16 5.78 -2.05 15.31
N ALA A 17 6.31 -1.45 16.39
CA ALA A 17 6.25 -0.01 16.62
C ALA A 17 6.96 0.82 15.53
N LYS A 18 7.79 0.18 14.69
CA LYS A 18 8.50 0.84 13.58
C LYS A 18 7.67 0.89 12.29
N ILE A 19 6.58 0.12 12.18
CA ILE A 19 5.73 0.06 10.98
C ILE A 19 4.91 1.36 10.87
N PHE A 20 4.63 1.82 9.64
CA PHE A 20 3.92 3.08 9.35
C PHE A 20 4.60 4.36 9.86
N THR A 21 5.85 4.27 10.30
CA THR A 21 6.68 5.46 10.56
C THR A 21 7.22 6.03 9.25
N ARG A 22 7.63 7.30 9.27
CA ARG A 22 8.31 7.93 8.10
C ARG A 22 9.49 7.11 7.61
N GLN A 23 10.30 6.57 8.53
CA GLN A 23 11.45 5.74 8.21
C GLN A 23 11.03 4.44 7.51
N TRP A 24 9.94 3.82 7.95
CA TRP A 24 9.40 2.62 7.30
C TRP A 24 9.01 2.89 5.84
N PHE A 25 8.32 4.00 5.56
CA PHE A 25 8.01 4.39 4.17
C PHE A 25 9.28 4.63 3.33
N THR A 26 10.31 5.26 3.90
CA THR A 26 11.59 5.42 3.19
C THR A 26 12.22 4.07 2.83
N ARG A 27 12.22 3.11 3.77
CA ARG A 27 12.74 1.75 3.53
C ARG A 27 11.90 0.97 2.52
N LEU A 28 10.58 1.14 2.57
CA LEU A 28 9.62 0.53 1.65
C LEU A 28 9.86 1.00 0.20
N PHE A 29 9.83 2.31 -0.05
CA PHE A 29 9.97 2.86 -1.40
C PHE A 29 11.39 2.69 -1.98
N SER A 30 12.41 2.62 -1.13
CA SER A 30 13.79 2.33 -1.54
C SER A 30 14.06 0.83 -1.74
N GLY A 31 13.08 -0.05 -1.51
CA GLY A 31 13.20 -1.51 -1.66
C GLY A 31 14.20 -2.12 -0.68
N GLN A 32 14.31 -1.57 0.53
CA GLN A 32 15.14 -2.12 1.61
C GLN A 32 14.39 -3.14 2.48
N LEU A 33 13.06 -3.20 2.35
CA LEU A 33 12.26 -4.25 2.97
C LEU A 33 12.27 -5.53 2.11
N PRO A 34 12.06 -6.71 2.70
CA PRO A 34 11.89 -7.95 1.95
C PRO A 34 10.79 -7.84 0.88
N PRO A 35 10.85 -8.62 -0.23
CA PRO A 35 9.84 -8.54 -1.28
C PRO A 35 8.42 -8.81 -0.79
N GLY A 36 8.27 -9.78 0.13
CA GLY A 36 6.99 -10.12 0.76
C GLY A 36 6.40 -8.95 1.53
N ASP A 37 7.19 -8.32 2.40
CA ASP A 37 6.75 -7.15 3.19
C ASP A 37 6.46 -5.95 2.28
N THR A 38 7.31 -5.74 1.28
CA THR A 38 7.13 -4.64 0.31
C THR A 38 5.83 -4.81 -0.47
N PHE A 39 5.48 -6.04 -0.83
CA PHE A 39 4.22 -6.35 -1.49
C PHE A 39 3.03 -6.27 -0.53
N TRP A 40 2.99 -7.09 0.52
CA TRP A 40 1.82 -7.21 1.40
C TRP A 40 1.60 -5.96 2.25
N ALA A 41 2.59 -5.60 3.06
CA ALA A 41 2.47 -4.45 3.96
C ALA A 41 2.46 -3.14 3.17
N GLY A 42 3.19 -3.06 2.04
CA GLY A 42 3.15 -1.91 1.16
C GLY A 42 1.79 -1.70 0.48
N ASN A 43 1.21 -2.72 -0.14
CA ASN A 43 -0.07 -2.57 -0.85
C ASN A 43 -1.26 -2.41 0.09
N TYR A 44 -1.32 -3.24 1.14
CA TYR A 44 -2.53 -3.38 1.94
C TYR A 44 -2.44 -2.76 3.34
N GLY A 45 -1.23 -2.54 3.86
CA GLY A 45 -1.03 -1.97 5.19
C GLY A 45 -1.68 -0.59 5.34
N PRO A 46 -1.31 0.42 4.54
CA PRO A 46 -1.95 1.74 4.64
C PRO A 46 -3.43 1.76 4.25
N ALA A 47 -3.88 0.79 3.44
CA ALA A 47 -5.30 0.68 3.08
C ALA A 47 -6.19 0.40 4.30
N LEU A 48 -5.66 -0.26 5.33
CA LEU A 48 -6.36 -0.48 6.61
C LEU A 48 -6.78 0.83 7.30
N PHE A 49 -6.08 1.93 7.04
CA PHE A 49 -6.41 3.25 7.56
C PHE A 49 -7.06 4.15 6.51
N ALA A 50 -6.52 4.14 5.29
CA ALA A 50 -6.97 5.02 4.22
C ALA A 50 -8.41 4.71 3.77
N VAL A 51 -8.81 3.44 3.71
CA VAL A 51 -10.16 3.06 3.27
C VAL A 51 -11.23 3.49 4.27
N PRO A 52 -11.13 3.20 5.59
CA PRO A 52 -12.08 3.75 6.57
C PRO A 52 -12.17 5.27 6.54
N VAL A 53 -11.04 5.97 6.43
CA VAL A 53 -11.02 7.44 6.32
C VAL A 53 -11.75 7.90 5.06
N LEU A 54 -11.50 7.28 3.90
CA LEU A 54 -12.17 7.61 2.65
C LEU A 54 -13.68 7.38 2.74
N VAL A 55 -14.13 6.30 3.39
CA VAL A 55 -15.56 6.02 3.62
C VAL A 55 -16.20 7.13 4.45
N LEU A 56 -15.55 7.56 5.54
CA LEU A 56 -16.06 8.67 6.36
C LEU A 56 -16.12 9.98 5.58
N VAL A 57 -15.06 10.31 4.84
CA VAL A 57 -15.02 11.51 3.99
C VAL A 57 -16.11 11.46 2.92
N ALA A 58 -16.32 10.30 2.28
CA ALA A 58 -17.37 10.12 1.29
C ALA A 58 -18.77 10.27 1.90
N LEU A 59 -19.01 9.70 3.09
CA LEU A 59 -20.28 9.87 3.80
C LEU A 59 -20.59 11.34 4.06
N PHE A 60 -19.65 12.09 4.63
CA PHE A 60 -19.86 13.52 4.90
C PHE A 60 -19.96 14.34 3.62
N THR A 61 -19.24 13.97 2.56
CA THR A 61 -19.35 14.62 1.25
C THR A 61 -20.73 14.40 0.63
N ALA A 62 -21.28 13.18 0.73
CA ALA A 62 -22.63 12.88 0.24
C ALA A 62 -23.70 13.70 0.98
N LEU A 63 -23.52 13.94 2.28
CA LEU A 63 -24.45 14.73 3.10
C LEU A 63 -24.34 16.24 2.85
N ALA A 64 -23.11 16.76 2.74
CA ALA A 64 -22.86 18.20 2.67
C ALA A 64 -22.86 18.74 1.23
N SER A 65 -22.45 17.94 0.25
CA SER A 65 -22.32 18.35 -1.15
C SER A 65 -22.71 17.22 -2.12
N PRO A 66 -24.03 16.93 -2.23
CA PRO A 66 -24.54 15.93 -3.17
C PRO A 66 -24.03 16.20 -4.59
N GLY A 67 -23.53 15.16 -5.27
CA GLY A 67 -22.95 15.27 -6.62
C GLY A 67 -21.41 15.33 -6.67
N HIS A 68 -20.72 15.60 -5.55
CA HIS A 68 -19.26 15.69 -5.54
C HIS A 68 -18.53 14.37 -5.21
N LEU A 69 -19.25 13.25 -5.17
CA LEU A 69 -18.65 11.94 -4.92
C LEU A 69 -17.72 11.48 -6.05
N SER A 70 -18.08 11.75 -7.31
CA SER A 70 -17.24 11.38 -8.46
C SER A 70 -15.85 12.02 -8.38
N PRO A 71 -15.70 13.35 -8.25
CA PRO A 71 -14.37 13.96 -8.14
C PRO A 71 -13.62 13.56 -6.86
N LEU A 72 -14.31 13.29 -5.75
CA LEU A 72 -13.70 12.76 -4.53
C LEU A 72 -13.06 11.38 -4.78
N PHE A 73 -13.84 10.42 -5.27
CA PHE A 73 -13.35 9.07 -5.54
C PHE A 73 -12.31 9.05 -6.66
N GLY A 74 -12.48 9.89 -7.67
CA GLY A 74 -11.50 10.09 -8.73
C GLY A 74 -10.14 10.55 -8.18
N SER A 75 -10.15 11.59 -7.35
CA SER A 75 -8.93 12.11 -6.70
C SER A 75 -8.29 11.08 -5.78
N ALA A 76 -9.09 10.38 -4.97
CA ALA A 76 -8.59 9.33 -4.08
C ALA A 76 -7.94 8.17 -4.87
N ALA A 77 -8.54 7.76 -5.98
CA ALA A 77 -8.00 6.73 -6.85
C ALA A 77 -6.66 7.14 -7.50
N ILE A 78 -6.52 8.41 -7.93
CA ILE A 78 -5.24 8.94 -8.44
C ILE A 78 -4.16 8.92 -7.36
N ILE A 79 -4.47 9.38 -6.14
CA ILE A 79 -3.51 9.35 -5.02
C ILE A 79 -3.09 7.90 -4.72
N ALA A 80 -4.06 6.97 -4.69
CA ALA A 80 -3.78 5.56 -4.49
C ALA A 80 -2.92 4.99 -5.63
N ALA A 81 -3.15 5.37 -6.88
CA ALA A 81 -2.32 4.96 -8.03
C ALA A 81 -0.87 5.46 -7.90
N ILE A 82 -0.67 6.73 -7.51
CA ILE A 82 0.67 7.28 -7.28
C ILE A 82 1.39 6.50 -6.17
N TYR A 83 0.69 6.23 -5.07
CA TYR A 83 1.22 5.43 -3.98
C TYR A 83 1.59 4.01 -4.44
N ARG A 84 0.70 3.34 -5.17
CA ARG A 84 0.95 1.98 -5.70
C ARG A 84 2.08 1.95 -6.72
N GLY A 85 2.25 3.00 -7.51
CA GLY A 85 3.43 3.18 -8.36
C GLY A 85 4.73 3.27 -7.56
N ALA A 86 4.73 3.99 -6.44
CA ALA A 86 5.89 4.04 -5.54
C ALA A 86 6.20 2.66 -4.92
N ILE A 87 5.16 1.91 -4.54
CA ILE A 87 5.31 0.52 -4.06
C ILE A 87 5.84 -0.40 -5.14
N LEU A 88 5.33 -0.32 -6.37
CA LEU A 88 5.81 -1.11 -7.50
C LEU A 88 7.31 -0.90 -7.72
N LEU A 89 7.77 0.36 -7.68
CA LEU A 89 9.20 0.68 -7.79
C LEU A 89 10.00 0.12 -6.61
N GLY A 90 9.48 0.24 -5.39
CA GLY A 90 10.09 -0.36 -4.19
C GLY A 90 10.21 -1.88 -4.30
N LEU A 91 9.16 -2.55 -4.77
CA LEU A 91 9.08 -4.00 -4.92
C LEU A 91 10.06 -4.50 -5.99
N ILE A 92 10.14 -3.83 -7.13
CA ILE A 92 11.12 -4.15 -8.18
C ILE A 92 12.55 -4.03 -7.62
N ARG A 93 12.84 -2.97 -6.85
CA ARG A 93 14.16 -2.80 -6.20
C ARG A 93 14.43 -3.88 -5.16
N SER A 94 13.45 -4.24 -4.35
CA SER A 94 13.54 -5.28 -3.33
C SER A 94 13.81 -6.65 -3.95
N VAL A 95 13.05 -7.04 -4.99
CA VAL A 95 13.24 -8.29 -5.72
C VAL A 95 14.63 -8.38 -6.35
N ARG A 96 15.15 -7.28 -6.92
CA ARG A 96 16.50 -7.23 -7.49
C ARG A 96 17.59 -7.45 -6.43
N ARG A 97 17.38 -6.98 -5.19
CA ARG A 97 18.34 -7.15 -4.08
C ARG A 97 18.28 -8.52 -3.42
N ALA A 98 17.11 -9.14 -3.37
CA ALA A 98 16.90 -10.42 -2.69
C ALA A 98 17.63 -11.61 -3.33
N GLY A 99 18.11 -11.49 -4.57
CA GLY A 99 18.86 -12.55 -5.24
C GLY A 99 17.97 -13.72 -5.72
N PRO A 100 18.54 -14.92 -5.95
CA PRO A 100 17.78 -16.08 -6.42
C PRO A 100 16.80 -16.58 -5.33
N GLY A 101 15.56 -16.12 -5.44
CA GLY A 101 14.42 -16.58 -4.63
C GLY A 101 13.27 -17.13 -5.49
N PRO A 102 12.07 -17.32 -4.94
CA PRO A 102 10.92 -17.85 -5.66
C PRO A 102 10.43 -16.87 -6.75
N ARG A 103 11.02 -16.98 -7.95
CA ARG A 103 10.83 -16.06 -9.09
C ARG A 103 9.36 -15.89 -9.50
N ILE A 104 8.56 -16.94 -9.40
CA ILE A 104 7.13 -16.91 -9.74
C ILE A 104 6.38 -15.95 -8.82
N TRP A 105 6.59 -16.04 -7.49
CA TRP A 105 5.92 -15.17 -6.52
C TRP A 105 6.34 -13.71 -6.67
N HIS A 106 7.62 -13.45 -6.97
CA HIS A 106 8.09 -12.10 -7.28
C HIS A 106 7.42 -11.53 -8.53
N ALA A 107 7.32 -12.31 -9.60
CA ALA A 107 6.68 -11.89 -10.84
C ALA A 107 5.18 -11.62 -10.64
N LEU A 108 4.48 -12.49 -9.91
CA LEU A 108 3.06 -12.31 -9.58
C LEU A 108 2.83 -11.04 -8.77
N GLY A 109 3.64 -10.79 -7.73
CA GLY A 109 3.50 -9.58 -6.91
C GLY A 109 3.72 -8.29 -7.71
N ILE A 110 4.70 -8.28 -8.63
CA ILE A 110 4.96 -7.15 -9.53
C ILE A 110 3.80 -6.96 -10.51
N ALA A 111 3.36 -8.04 -11.18
CA ALA A 111 2.27 -7.98 -12.15
C ALA A 111 0.95 -7.51 -11.51
N TRP A 112 0.65 -8.01 -10.31
CA TRP A 112 -0.51 -7.60 -9.54
C TRP A 112 -0.47 -6.13 -9.14
N THR A 113 0.66 -5.67 -8.58
CA THR A 113 0.81 -4.26 -8.17
C THR A 113 0.73 -3.33 -9.39
N LEU A 114 1.28 -3.74 -10.53
CA LEU A 114 1.17 -3.00 -11.79
C LEU A 114 -0.28 -2.90 -12.27
N LEU A 115 -1.02 -4.02 -12.24
CA LEU A 115 -2.44 -4.06 -12.60
C LEU A 115 -3.26 -3.12 -11.71
N GLU A 116 -3.10 -3.20 -10.38
CA GLU A 116 -3.81 -2.32 -9.45
C GLU A 116 -3.48 -0.85 -9.68
N THR A 117 -2.20 -0.53 -9.93
CA THR A 117 -1.77 0.84 -10.26
C THR A 117 -2.48 1.35 -11.52
N GLY A 118 -2.52 0.53 -12.58
CA GLY A 118 -3.18 0.88 -13.83
C GLY A 118 -4.69 1.04 -13.69
N LEU A 119 -5.35 0.12 -12.95
CA LEU A 119 -6.78 0.19 -12.68
C LEU A 119 -7.15 1.43 -11.88
N LEU A 120 -6.41 1.74 -10.81
CA LEU A 120 -6.66 2.93 -10.00
C LEU A 120 -6.46 4.23 -10.80
N LEU A 121 -5.43 4.27 -11.65
CA LEU A 121 -5.20 5.42 -12.53
C LEU A 121 -6.35 5.59 -13.52
N TRP A 122 -6.78 4.50 -14.17
CA TRP A 122 -7.87 4.52 -15.12
C TRP A 122 -9.20 4.93 -14.47
N VAL A 123 -9.56 4.35 -13.32
CA VAL A 123 -10.76 4.73 -12.54
C VAL A 123 -10.68 6.20 -12.14
N GLY A 124 -9.53 6.64 -11.62
CA GLY A 124 -9.31 8.01 -11.19
C GLY A 124 -9.56 9.02 -12.30
N LEU A 125 -8.97 8.80 -13.48
CA LEU A 125 -9.16 9.65 -14.65
C LEU A 125 -10.61 9.63 -15.15
N ARG A 126 -11.24 8.44 -15.18
CA ARG A 126 -12.64 8.31 -15.62
C ARG A 126 -13.61 9.08 -14.75
N LEU A 127 -13.42 9.06 -13.43
CA LEU A 127 -14.31 9.75 -12.48
C LEU A 127 -14.08 11.27 -12.39
N LEU A 128 -12.92 11.76 -12.85
CA LEU A 128 -12.60 13.18 -12.91
C LEU A 128 -13.02 13.85 -14.22
N VAL A 129 -13.01 13.10 -15.32
CA VAL A 129 -13.26 13.63 -16.68
C VAL A 129 -14.66 13.25 -17.21
N GLY A 130 -15.23 12.15 -16.74
CA GLY A 130 -16.58 11.68 -17.11
C GLY A 130 -17.63 12.12 -16.10
#